data_AF-A0A2V8HTD1-F1
#
_entry.id   AF-A0A2V8HTD1-F1
#
_cell.length_a   1.000
_cell.length_b   1.000
_cell.length_c   1.000
_cell.angle_alpha   90.00
_cell.angle_beta   90.00
_cell.angle_gamma   90.00
#
_symmetry.space_group_name_H-M   'P 1'
#
loop_
_entity.id
_entity.type
_entity.pdbx_description
1 polymer ?
#
loop_
_entity_poly.entity_id
_entity_poly.type
_entity_poly.pdbx_seq_one_letter_code
_entity_poly.pdbx_strand_id
1 'polypeptide(L)'
;MRMKLFVAALTLGLLGAFHPLVSGQQAGRGGGGNAAPVPTLSTDKTMFWSAADIQARWKENEALKRINSRIFNGPTNISANVRIVLPNDPPQTHETTADLWIVTEGTATARTDGLMIQSNGKPDIRNPVERPVKAGDVLYVPPGVPHHFTNVQGFRGWLIRFDTLGLVRTKPLTAQLPQPTLATDKTMFWSAADIEGRWKENEARKRNNSRIFDGPANISANVRIVLPGDEPLTHVDTADLWLVTAGEAVARTDGQLAPGGKSIVNGMSRPVHPGDVLYVPPGVPHHFTDVKGFRAWLIRFDVEGWRQIIAAPAGQ
;
A
#
# COMPACT_ATOMS: atom_id res chain seq x y z
N MET A 1 -39.35 18.44 25.01
CA MET A 1 -38.73 18.86 23.73
C MET A 1 -37.64 17.85 23.38
N ARG A 2 -37.91 16.91 22.46
CA ARG A 2 -36.97 15.85 22.06
C ARG A 2 -36.48 16.15 20.64
N MET A 3 -35.20 16.48 20.49
CA MET A 3 -34.61 16.80 19.19
C MET A 3 -34.07 15.51 18.58
N LYS A 4 -34.73 15.03 17.51
CA LYS A 4 -34.28 13.90 16.70
C LYS A 4 -33.21 14.41 15.73
N LEU A 5 -31.98 13.90 15.82
CA LEU A 5 -30.98 14.08 14.77
C LEU A 5 -31.34 13.18 13.58
N PHE A 6 -31.53 13.79 12.41
CA PHE A 6 -31.56 13.10 11.13
C PHE A 6 -30.12 12.94 10.62
N VAL A 7 -29.74 11.70 10.30
CA VAL A 7 -28.55 11.38 9.52
C VAL A 7 -28.91 11.53 8.05
N ALA A 8 -28.29 12.49 7.35
CA ALA A 8 -28.42 12.63 5.91
C ALA A 8 -27.22 11.93 5.23
N ALA A 9 -27.51 10.81 4.56
CA ALA A 9 -26.62 10.21 3.58
C ALA A 9 -26.69 11.07 2.30
N LEU A 10 -25.60 11.75 1.96
CA LEU A 10 -25.52 12.56 0.75
C LEU A 10 -24.78 11.76 -0.33
N THR A 11 -25.53 11.07 -1.18
CA THR A 11 -25.07 10.60 -2.48
C THR A 11 -25.14 11.75 -3.48
N LEU A 12 -24.00 12.32 -3.88
CA LEU A 12 -23.92 13.15 -5.09
C LEU A 12 -23.18 12.39 -6.18
N GLY A 13 -23.95 11.94 -7.17
CA GLY A 13 -23.46 11.74 -8.52
C GLY A 13 -23.49 13.07 -9.25
N LEU A 14 -22.36 13.48 -9.83
CA LEU A 14 -22.30 14.56 -10.82
C LEU A 14 -21.46 14.07 -11.99
N LEU A 15 -22.14 13.82 -13.10
CA LEU A 15 -21.60 13.59 -14.43
C LEU A 15 -21.02 14.91 -14.95
N GLY A 16 -19.70 15.03 -14.93
CA GLY A 16 -18.96 16.06 -15.68
C GLY A 16 -18.35 15.42 -16.92
N ALA A 17 -18.85 15.79 -18.11
CA ALA A 17 -18.31 15.36 -19.38
C ALA A 17 -16.96 16.04 -19.64
N PHE A 18 -15.87 15.29 -19.52
CA PHE A 18 -14.54 15.67 -20.01
C PHE A 18 -14.12 14.71 -21.11
N HIS A 19 -13.84 15.26 -22.30
CA HIS A 19 -13.26 14.53 -23.43
C HIS A 19 -11.78 14.24 -23.17
N PRO A 20 -11.32 12.98 -23.22
CA PRO A 20 -9.90 12.70 -23.25
C PRO A 20 -9.36 12.84 -24.68
N LEU A 21 -8.27 13.62 -24.82
CA LEU A 21 -7.33 13.47 -25.93
C LEU A 21 -6.67 12.09 -25.78
N VAL A 22 -7.08 11.15 -26.62
CA VAL A 22 -6.54 9.80 -26.71
C VAL A 22 -5.22 9.86 -27.47
N SER A 23 -4.09 9.85 -26.76
CA SER A 23 -2.84 9.35 -27.32
C SER A 23 -2.90 7.82 -27.26
N GLY A 24 -3.00 7.20 -28.44
CA GLY A 24 -3.27 5.78 -28.60
C GLY A 24 -2.20 4.87 -27.99
N GLN A 25 -2.66 3.96 -27.14
CA GLN A 25 -2.03 2.66 -26.98
C GLN A 25 -3.07 1.61 -27.36
N GLN A 26 -2.74 0.90 -28.43
CA GLN A 26 -3.60 -0.03 -29.15
C GLN A 26 -3.98 -1.19 -28.21
N ALA A 27 -5.26 -1.23 -27.79
CA ALA A 27 -5.82 -2.36 -27.08
C ALA A 27 -5.96 -3.55 -28.04
N GLY A 28 -4.96 -4.44 -28.04
CA GLY A 28 -5.03 -5.74 -28.70
C GLY A 28 -5.96 -6.68 -27.93
N ARG A 29 -7.04 -7.11 -28.60
CA ARG A 29 -7.95 -8.18 -28.16
C ARG A 29 -7.30 -9.56 -28.32
N GLY A 30 -7.48 -10.41 -27.30
CA GLY A 30 -7.70 -11.85 -27.46
C GLY A 30 -6.46 -12.75 -27.48
N GLY A 31 -6.26 -13.51 -26.41
CA GLY A 31 -5.36 -14.67 -26.38
C GLY A 31 -5.03 -15.09 -24.95
N GLY A 32 -5.12 -16.39 -24.65
CA GLY A 32 -4.99 -17.03 -23.32
C GLY A 32 -4.10 -16.29 -22.32
N GLY A 33 -4.72 -15.78 -21.25
CA GLY A 33 -4.14 -14.81 -20.33
C GLY A 33 -3.02 -15.37 -19.47
N ASN A 34 -1.80 -15.37 -20.00
CA ASN A 34 -0.63 -15.23 -19.15
C ASN A 34 -0.73 -13.87 -18.45
N ALA A 35 -0.61 -13.86 -17.12
CA ALA A 35 -0.58 -12.62 -16.36
C ALA A 35 0.47 -11.68 -16.95
N ALA A 36 0.13 -10.39 -17.10
CA ALA A 36 1.09 -9.40 -17.57
C ALA A 36 2.38 -9.50 -16.73
N PRO A 37 3.57 -9.47 -17.35
CA PRO A 37 4.83 -9.61 -16.63
C PRO A 37 4.91 -8.56 -15.52
N VAL A 38 5.29 -9.00 -14.32
CA VAL A 38 5.44 -8.11 -13.16
C VAL A 38 6.71 -7.28 -13.37
N PRO A 39 6.63 -5.95 -13.48
CA PRO A 39 7.80 -5.13 -13.73
C PRO A 39 8.70 -5.09 -12.49
N THR A 40 10.01 -4.97 -12.70
CA THR A 40 10.94 -4.57 -11.64
C THR A 40 10.82 -3.06 -11.41
N LEU A 41 10.92 -2.63 -10.15
CA LEU A 41 10.95 -1.20 -9.84
C LEU A 41 12.11 -0.49 -10.53
N SER A 42 11.83 0.67 -11.12
CA SER A 42 12.87 1.55 -11.65
C SER A 42 13.73 2.11 -10.52
N THR A 43 14.99 2.41 -10.84
CA THR A 43 15.97 2.99 -9.93
C THR A 43 16.16 4.49 -10.14
N ASP A 44 15.63 5.05 -11.24
CA ASP A 44 15.94 6.41 -11.69
C ASP A 44 14.72 7.18 -12.23
N LYS A 45 13.57 6.51 -12.34
CA LYS A 45 12.32 7.08 -12.85
C LYS A 45 11.13 6.67 -12.02
N THR A 46 10.20 7.61 -11.92
CA THR A 46 8.90 7.37 -11.33
C THR A 46 8.12 6.30 -12.12
N MET A 47 7.47 5.39 -11.41
CA MET A 47 6.51 4.45 -12.00
C MET A 47 5.09 4.77 -11.54
N PHE A 48 4.12 4.53 -12.42
CA PHE A 48 2.72 4.86 -12.15
C PHE A 48 1.78 3.77 -12.63
N TRP A 49 0.78 3.47 -11.80
CA TRP A 49 -0.35 2.61 -12.13
C TRP A 49 -1.63 3.40 -11.90
N SER A 50 -2.48 3.50 -12.93
CA SER A 50 -3.74 4.24 -12.81
C SER A 50 -4.76 3.45 -12.00
N ALA A 51 -5.76 4.14 -11.45
CA ALA A 51 -6.89 3.49 -10.80
C ALA A 51 -7.59 2.54 -11.77
N ALA A 52 -7.65 2.85 -13.06
CA ALA A 52 -8.21 1.96 -14.07
C ALA A 52 -7.41 0.65 -14.18
N ASP A 53 -6.08 0.72 -14.17
CA ASP A 53 -5.20 -0.46 -14.18
C ASP A 53 -5.41 -1.32 -12.93
N ILE A 54 -5.49 -0.68 -11.76
CA ILE A 54 -5.71 -1.36 -10.48
C ILE A 54 -7.11 -2.00 -10.45
N GLN A 55 -8.14 -1.30 -10.93
CA GLN A 55 -9.50 -1.83 -11.03
C GLN A 55 -9.61 -2.99 -12.01
N ALA A 56 -8.87 -2.96 -13.12
CA ALA A 56 -8.79 -4.09 -14.04
C ALA A 56 -8.19 -5.32 -13.34
N ARG A 57 -7.14 -5.14 -12.52
CA ARG A 57 -6.53 -6.24 -11.75
C ARG A 57 -7.48 -6.81 -10.69
N TRP A 58 -8.29 -5.99 -10.02
CA TRP A 58 -9.34 -6.48 -9.11
C TRP A 58 -10.32 -7.39 -9.84
N LYS A 59 -10.88 -6.90 -10.95
CA LYS A 59 -11.85 -7.65 -11.76
C LYS A 59 -11.26 -8.95 -12.31
N GLU A 60 -10.02 -8.91 -12.78
CA GLU A 60 -9.34 -10.10 -13.28
C GLU A 60 -9.11 -11.13 -12.17
N ASN A 61 -8.63 -10.70 -11.00
CA ASN A 61 -8.45 -11.57 -9.84
C ASN A 61 -9.76 -12.26 -9.44
N GLU A 62 -10.87 -11.54 -9.42
CA GLU A 62 -12.19 -12.09 -9.09
C GLU A 62 -12.69 -13.07 -10.15
N ALA A 63 -12.59 -12.69 -11.42
CA ALA A 63 -13.03 -13.53 -12.53
C ALA A 63 -12.24 -14.84 -12.60
N LEU A 64 -10.92 -14.78 -12.36
CA LEU A 64 -10.03 -15.94 -12.40
C LEU A 64 -9.93 -16.68 -11.06
N LYS A 65 -10.55 -16.15 -9.99
CA LYS A 65 -10.31 -16.60 -8.61
C LYS A 65 -8.82 -16.64 -8.27
N ARG A 66 -8.06 -15.69 -8.80
CA ARG A 66 -6.63 -15.52 -8.54
C ARG A 66 -6.48 -14.58 -7.35
N ILE A 67 -6.03 -15.14 -6.24
CA ILE A 67 -5.97 -14.43 -4.95
C ILE A 67 -4.95 -13.29 -4.93
N ASN A 68 -3.90 -13.35 -5.77
CA ASN A 68 -2.81 -12.39 -5.77
C ASN A 68 -2.51 -11.82 -7.17
N SER A 69 -2.33 -10.50 -7.25
CA SER A 69 -1.72 -9.82 -8.38
C SER A 69 -0.64 -8.85 -7.92
N ARG A 70 0.62 -9.25 -8.07
CA ARG A 70 1.76 -8.37 -7.78
C ARG A 70 1.86 -7.26 -8.82
N ILE A 71 2.06 -6.02 -8.39
CA ILE A 71 2.19 -4.86 -9.30
C ILE A 71 3.64 -4.49 -9.62
N PHE A 72 4.61 -4.89 -8.79
CA PHE A 72 6.04 -4.76 -9.04
C PHE A 72 6.88 -5.77 -8.25
N ASN A 73 8.12 -6.00 -8.68
CA ASN A 73 9.19 -6.62 -7.90
C ASN A 73 10.18 -5.55 -7.43
N GLY A 74 10.33 -5.40 -6.11
CA GLY A 74 11.25 -4.44 -5.51
C GLY A 74 12.47 -5.09 -4.85
N PRO A 75 13.43 -4.27 -4.37
CA PRO A 75 14.58 -4.76 -3.63
C PRO A 75 14.15 -5.42 -2.31
N THR A 76 14.98 -6.31 -1.76
CA THR A 76 14.67 -7.06 -0.52
C THR A 76 13.29 -7.73 -0.53
N ASN A 77 12.87 -8.21 -1.72
CA ASN A 77 11.59 -8.86 -1.97
C ASN A 77 10.36 -8.02 -1.56
N ILE A 78 10.49 -6.68 -1.48
CA ILE A 78 9.32 -5.84 -1.25
C ILE A 78 8.39 -5.90 -2.47
N SER A 79 7.10 -6.06 -2.20
CA SER A 79 6.06 -6.06 -3.21
C SER A 79 4.79 -5.41 -2.69
N ALA A 80 4.07 -4.75 -3.58
CA ALA A 80 2.67 -4.41 -3.38
C ALA A 80 1.80 -5.31 -4.24
N ASN A 81 0.73 -5.83 -3.66
CA ASN A 81 -0.13 -6.79 -4.31
C ASN A 81 -1.59 -6.36 -4.19
N VAL A 82 -2.28 -6.42 -5.32
CA VAL A 82 -3.72 -6.38 -5.45
C VAL A 82 -4.22 -7.77 -5.00
N ARG A 83 -4.74 -7.86 -3.77
CA ARG A 83 -5.05 -9.13 -3.11
C ARG A 83 -6.55 -9.27 -2.79
N ILE A 84 -7.15 -10.35 -3.27
CA ILE A 84 -8.49 -10.79 -2.84
C ILE A 84 -8.34 -11.97 -1.89
N VAL A 85 -9.40 -12.27 -1.14
CA VAL A 85 -9.50 -13.47 -0.31
C VAL A 85 -10.70 -14.27 -0.78
N LEU A 86 -10.54 -15.59 -0.94
CA LEU A 86 -11.64 -16.49 -1.26
C LEU A 86 -12.14 -17.20 0.00
N PRO A 87 -13.43 -17.61 0.06
CA PRO A 87 -14.00 -18.26 1.25
C PRO A 87 -13.29 -19.54 1.73
N ASN A 88 -12.55 -20.20 0.84
CA ASN A 88 -11.88 -21.47 1.10
C ASN A 88 -10.35 -21.36 1.05
N ASP A 89 -9.80 -20.14 1.06
CA ASP A 89 -8.35 -19.99 1.19
C ASP A 89 -7.88 -20.65 2.49
N PRO A 90 -6.76 -21.38 2.51
CA PRO A 90 -6.26 -21.97 3.74
C PRO A 90 -5.57 -20.89 4.62
N PRO A 91 -5.48 -21.11 5.94
CA PRO A 91 -4.54 -20.39 6.77
C PRO A 91 -3.11 -20.45 6.25
N GLN A 92 -2.36 -19.37 6.43
CA GLN A 92 -0.96 -19.26 6.04
C GLN A 92 -0.09 -18.88 7.23
N THR A 93 1.18 -19.29 7.16
CA THR A 93 2.28 -18.79 7.98
C THR A 93 3.50 -18.72 7.09
N HIS A 94 4.30 -17.66 7.24
CA HIS A 94 5.52 -17.45 6.47
C HIS A 94 6.61 -17.01 7.43
N GLU A 95 7.71 -17.76 7.49
CA GLU A 95 8.75 -17.56 8.51
C GLU A 95 9.66 -16.36 8.23
N THR A 96 9.77 -15.94 6.96
CA THR A 96 10.78 -14.95 6.53
C THR A 96 10.19 -13.62 6.09
N THR A 97 8.88 -13.57 5.83
CA THR A 97 8.20 -12.38 5.30
C THR A 97 7.17 -11.87 6.30
N ALA A 98 6.97 -10.55 6.29
CA ALA A 98 5.87 -9.92 6.98
C ALA A 98 4.85 -9.36 6.00
N ASP A 99 3.60 -9.25 6.45
CA ASP A 99 2.47 -8.81 5.66
C ASP A 99 1.82 -7.58 6.29
N LEU A 100 1.76 -6.49 5.54
CA LEU A 100 0.92 -5.34 5.84
C LEU A 100 -0.31 -5.37 4.93
N TRP A 101 -1.47 -5.52 5.55
CA TRP A 101 -2.77 -5.45 4.88
C TRP A 101 -3.39 -4.07 5.08
N ILE A 102 -3.77 -3.43 3.98
CA ILE A 102 -4.63 -2.24 3.99
C ILE A 102 -5.93 -2.65 3.30
N VAL A 103 -7.00 -2.81 4.09
CA VAL A 103 -8.28 -3.30 3.57
C VAL A 103 -8.98 -2.19 2.80
N THR A 104 -9.34 -2.46 1.54
CA THR A 104 -9.93 -1.46 0.65
C THR A 104 -11.42 -1.68 0.40
N GLU A 105 -11.90 -2.91 0.50
CA GLU A 105 -13.31 -3.25 0.23
C GLU A 105 -13.72 -4.52 0.96
N GLY A 106 -15.03 -4.68 1.17
CA GLY A 106 -15.61 -5.89 1.73
C GLY A 106 -15.39 -6.06 3.23
N THR A 107 -15.74 -7.24 3.71
CA THR A 107 -15.56 -7.63 5.12
C THR A 107 -15.06 -9.07 5.24
N ALA A 108 -14.43 -9.38 6.37
CA ALA A 108 -14.04 -10.74 6.75
C ALA A 108 -13.92 -10.83 8.29
N THR A 109 -13.65 -12.03 8.79
CA THR A 109 -13.11 -12.27 10.13
C THR A 109 -11.65 -12.66 9.99
N ALA A 110 -10.73 -11.78 10.38
CA ALA A 110 -9.31 -12.10 10.48
C ALA A 110 -9.10 -13.03 11.68
N ARG A 111 -8.55 -14.21 11.44
CA ARG A 111 -8.10 -15.18 12.44
C ARG A 111 -6.58 -15.15 12.41
N THR A 112 -5.95 -14.57 13.42
CA THR A 112 -4.50 -14.39 13.48
C THR A 112 -3.91 -14.94 14.77
N ASP A 113 -2.59 -14.94 14.88
CA ASP A 113 -1.87 -15.37 16.07
C ASP A 113 -2.13 -16.86 16.33
N GLY A 114 -2.04 -17.31 17.59
CA GLY A 114 -2.28 -18.70 17.93
C GLY A 114 -1.23 -19.65 17.36
N LEU A 115 -1.62 -20.90 17.13
CA LEU A 115 -0.72 -21.94 16.62
C LEU A 115 -1.27 -22.56 15.34
N MET A 116 -0.44 -22.61 14.29
CA MET A 116 -0.74 -23.39 13.09
C MET A 116 -0.79 -24.88 13.43
N ILE A 117 -1.89 -25.54 13.13
CA ILE A 117 -2.11 -26.98 13.36
C ILE A 117 -2.65 -27.66 12.10
N GLN A 118 -2.67 -28.99 12.13
CA GLN A 118 -3.44 -29.79 11.18
C GLN A 118 -4.73 -30.27 11.87
N SER A 119 -5.87 -29.90 11.32
CA SER A 119 -7.19 -30.34 11.75
C SER A 119 -7.84 -31.13 10.61
N ASN A 120 -8.09 -32.42 10.83
CA ASN A 120 -8.62 -33.34 9.79
C ASN A 120 -7.83 -33.29 8.47
N GLY A 121 -6.49 -33.21 8.56
CA GLY A 121 -5.60 -33.15 7.41
C GLY A 121 -5.61 -31.82 6.64
N LYS A 122 -6.21 -30.77 7.21
CA LYS A 122 -6.19 -29.40 6.66
C LYS A 122 -5.53 -28.44 7.63
N PRO A 123 -4.79 -27.41 7.15
CA PRO A 123 -4.25 -26.38 8.02
C PRO A 123 -5.39 -25.61 8.72
N ASP A 124 -5.24 -25.37 10.01
CA ASP A 124 -6.11 -24.53 10.83
C ASP A 124 -5.28 -23.76 11.86
N ILE A 125 -5.86 -22.73 12.46
CA ILE A 125 -5.24 -21.97 13.55
C ILE A 125 -5.95 -22.36 14.84
N ARG A 126 -5.20 -22.93 15.79
CA ARG A 126 -5.69 -23.22 17.14
C ARG A 126 -5.57 -21.98 18.01
N ASN A 127 -6.67 -21.66 18.70
CA ASN A 127 -6.80 -20.48 19.58
C ASN A 127 -6.40 -19.16 18.87
N PRO A 128 -6.96 -18.86 17.68
CA PRO A 128 -6.67 -17.61 17.02
C PRO A 128 -7.25 -16.45 17.82
N VAL A 129 -6.65 -15.27 17.65
CA VAL A 129 -7.37 -14.03 17.92
C VAL A 129 -8.24 -13.72 16.70
N GLU A 130 -9.54 -13.60 16.92
CA GLU A 130 -10.52 -13.33 15.87
C GLU A 130 -10.97 -11.88 15.91
N ARG A 131 -10.95 -11.20 14.76
CA ARG A 131 -11.38 -9.81 14.64
C ARG A 131 -12.22 -9.62 13.38
N PRO A 132 -13.40 -8.97 13.45
CA PRO A 132 -14.06 -8.52 12.24
C PRO A 132 -13.20 -7.43 11.59
N VAL A 133 -13.03 -7.52 10.27
CA VAL A 133 -12.26 -6.57 9.47
C VAL A 133 -13.10 -6.06 8.31
N LYS A 134 -12.89 -4.80 7.94
CA LYS A 134 -13.61 -4.09 6.87
C LYS A 134 -12.71 -3.05 6.21
N ALA A 135 -13.19 -2.47 5.11
CA ALA A 135 -12.53 -1.35 4.44
C ALA A 135 -12.07 -0.25 5.42
N GLY A 136 -10.83 0.18 5.26
CA GLY A 136 -10.15 1.17 6.11
C GLY A 136 -9.39 0.58 7.31
N ASP A 137 -9.64 -0.68 7.69
CA ASP A 137 -8.84 -1.35 8.71
C ASP A 137 -7.44 -1.73 8.15
N VAL A 138 -6.45 -1.81 9.03
CA VAL A 138 -5.05 -2.14 8.72
C VAL A 138 -4.54 -3.22 9.65
N LEU A 139 -3.85 -4.22 9.10
CA LEU A 139 -3.23 -5.30 9.85
C LEU A 139 -1.75 -5.37 9.50
N TYR A 140 -0.91 -5.51 10.51
CA TYR A 140 0.47 -5.95 10.33
C TYR A 140 0.63 -7.33 10.95
N VAL A 141 0.99 -8.31 10.13
CA VAL A 141 1.27 -9.69 10.54
C VAL A 141 2.79 -9.90 10.46
N PRO A 142 3.49 -10.07 11.60
CA PRO A 142 4.92 -10.33 11.57
C PRO A 142 5.22 -11.76 11.08
N PRO A 143 6.49 -12.05 10.77
CA PRO A 143 6.91 -13.36 10.30
C PRO A 143 6.65 -14.44 11.35
N GLY A 144 6.31 -15.64 10.91
CA GLY A 144 6.00 -16.79 11.75
C GLY A 144 4.63 -16.72 12.44
N VAL A 145 3.86 -15.64 12.26
CA VAL A 145 2.52 -15.52 12.84
C VAL A 145 1.47 -16.12 11.90
N PRO A 146 0.72 -17.15 12.36
CA PRO A 146 -0.38 -17.71 11.59
C PRO A 146 -1.46 -16.67 11.32
N HIS A 147 -1.98 -16.66 10.10
CA HIS A 147 -3.05 -15.75 9.71
C HIS A 147 -3.98 -16.36 8.65
N HIS A 148 -5.25 -16.00 8.74
CA HIS A 148 -6.32 -16.48 7.88
C HIS A 148 -7.49 -15.48 7.88
N PHE A 149 -8.31 -15.50 6.84
CA PHE A 149 -9.54 -14.72 6.75
C PHE A 149 -10.72 -15.65 6.48
N THR A 150 -11.74 -15.57 7.33
CA THR A 150 -12.97 -16.36 7.23
C THR A 150 -14.19 -15.44 7.09
N ASN A 151 -15.39 -16.00 6.88
CA ASN A 151 -16.63 -15.21 6.73
C ASN A 151 -16.49 -14.09 5.68
N VAL A 152 -15.81 -14.39 4.58
CA VAL A 152 -15.35 -13.41 3.60
C VAL A 152 -16.52 -12.93 2.74
N GLN A 153 -16.69 -11.62 2.64
CA GLN A 153 -17.70 -10.95 1.82
C GLN A 153 -17.04 -9.87 0.96
N GLY A 154 -16.61 -10.25 -0.24
CA GLY A 154 -16.01 -9.33 -1.22
C GLY A 154 -14.72 -8.65 -0.73
N PHE A 155 -13.95 -9.31 0.14
CA PHE A 155 -12.77 -8.71 0.77
C PHE A 155 -11.66 -8.46 -0.25
N ARG A 156 -11.27 -7.19 -0.37
CA ARG A 156 -10.11 -6.73 -1.16
C ARG A 156 -9.17 -5.94 -0.25
N GLY A 157 -7.88 -6.07 -0.48
CA GLY A 157 -6.88 -5.26 0.21
C GLY A 157 -5.58 -5.16 -0.54
N TRP A 158 -4.84 -4.09 -0.27
CA TRP A 158 -3.42 -4.05 -0.60
C TRP A 158 -2.67 -4.94 0.38
N LEU A 159 -1.91 -5.88 -0.17
CA LEU A 159 -0.93 -6.66 0.58
C LEU A 159 0.46 -6.13 0.24
N ILE A 160 1.08 -5.41 1.18
CA ILE A 160 2.48 -5.03 1.11
C ILE A 160 3.27 -6.10 1.84
N ARG A 161 4.06 -6.87 1.10
CA ARG A 161 4.88 -7.96 1.63
C ARG A 161 6.35 -7.61 1.47
N PHE A 162 7.15 -7.94 2.47
CA PHE A 162 8.59 -7.68 2.49
C PHE A 162 9.31 -8.73 3.34
N ASP A 163 10.58 -8.97 3.02
CA ASP A 163 11.42 -9.85 3.82
C ASP A 163 11.80 -9.17 5.14
N THR A 164 12.07 -9.98 6.15
CA THR A 164 12.43 -9.51 7.50
C THR A 164 13.65 -10.24 8.07
N LEU A 165 13.93 -11.45 7.57
CA LEU A 165 15.06 -12.26 7.96
C LEU A 165 16.16 -12.22 6.90
N GLY A 166 17.41 -12.33 7.35
CA GLY A 166 18.58 -12.34 6.47
C GLY A 166 18.87 -11.00 5.80
N LEU A 167 18.30 -9.90 6.29
CA LEU A 167 18.61 -8.56 5.82
C LEU A 167 19.84 -8.04 6.57
N VAL A 168 20.95 -7.88 5.85
CA VAL A 168 22.17 -7.25 6.37
C VAL A 168 22.31 -5.89 5.77
N ARG A 169 22.57 -4.92 6.65
CA ARG A 169 22.74 -3.55 6.25
C ARG A 169 24.06 -3.35 5.51
N THR A 170 24.00 -2.81 4.29
CA THR A 170 25.15 -2.65 3.38
C THR A 170 25.76 -1.25 3.41
N LYS A 171 25.05 -0.27 3.98
CA LYS A 171 25.51 1.12 4.12
C LYS A 171 25.27 1.64 5.55
N PRO A 172 26.11 2.55 6.09
CA PRO A 172 25.87 3.22 7.37
C PRO A 172 24.60 4.09 7.35
N LEU A 173 24.03 4.39 8.53
CA LEU A 173 22.77 5.16 8.64
C LEU A 173 23.20 6.61 8.58
N THR A 174 22.62 7.38 7.67
CA THR A 174 22.83 8.83 7.61
C THR A 174 22.12 9.54 8.78
N ALA A 175 21.12 8.89 9.40
CA ALA A 175 20.46 9.33 10.64
C ALA A 175 19.95 8.13 11.45
N GLN A 176 19.94 8.22 12.80
CA GLN A 176 19.32 7.20 13.64
C GLN A 176 17.82 7.08 13.30
N LEU A 177 17.38 5.90 12.88
CA LEU A 177 15.95 5.67 12.63
C LEU A 177 15.21 5.40 13.94
N PRO A 178 13.90 5.71 13.98
CA PRO A 178 13.01 5.21 15.02
C PRO A 178 13.19 3.70 15.13
N GLN A 179 13.35 3.20 16.36
CA GLN A 179 13.37 1.75 16.58
C GLN A 179 11.99 1.18 16.29
N PRO A 180 11.89 -0.04 15.71
CA PRO A 180 10.60 -0.68 15.48
C PRO A 180 9.82 -0.74 16.79
N THR A 181 8.60 -0.19 16.79
CA THR A 181 7.67 -0.34 17.92
C THR A 181 6.75 -1.54 17.73
N LEU A 182 7.09 -2.45 16.81
CA LEU A 182 6.21 -3.54 16.41
C LEU A 182 6.37 -4.73 17.33
N ALA A 183 5.26 -5.40 17.59
CA ALA A 183 5.32 -6.75 18.09
C ALA A 183 5.91 -7.67 17.00
N THR A 184 6.85 -8.52 17.39
CA THR A 184 7.49 -9.49 16.49
C THR A 184 6.81 -10.86 16.51
N ASP A 185 5.89 -11.06 17.45
CA ASP A 185 5.29 -12.36 17.79
C ASP A 185 3.75 -12.37 17.70
N LYS A 186 3.14 -11.23 17.37
CA LYS A 186 1.70 -11.09 17.25
C LYS A 186 1.32 -10.00 16.27
N THR A 187 0.12 -10.16 15.73
CA THR A 187 -0.52 -9.23 14.82
C THR A 187 -0.81 -7.92 15.51
N MET A 188 -0.53 -6.82 14.81
CA MET A 188 -1.00 -5.50 15.19
C MET A 188 -2.16 -5.07 14.30
N PHE A 189 -3.07 -4.32 14.90
CA PHE A 189 -4.32 -3.93 14.27
C PHE A 189 -4.61 -2.44 14.50
N TRP A 190 -5.00 -1.76 13.44
CA TRP A 190 -5.57 -0.41 13.50
C TRP A 190 -6.92 -0.43 12.80
N SER A 191 -7.96 -0.04 13.51
CA SER A 191 -9.30 0.03 12.93
C SER A 191 -9.41 1.21 11.97
N ALA A 192 -10.41 1.16 11.09
CA ALA A 192 -10.78 2.28 10.22
C ALA A 192 -11.07 3.56 11.03
N ALA A 193 -11.57 3.43 12.27
CA ALA A 193 -11.79 4.57 13.15
C ALA A 193 -10.47 5.17 13.64
N ASP A 194 -9.47 4.35 13.96
CA ASP A 194 -8.12 4.81 14.34
C ASP A 194 -7.48 5.57 13.17
N ILE A 195 -7.55 4.99 11.97
CA ILE A 195 -7.02 5.60 10.74
C ILE A 195 -7.74 6.91 10.41
N GLU A 196 -9.07 6.94 10.50
CA GLU A 196 -9.84 8.17 10.29
C GLU A 196 -9.55 9.25 11.33
N GLY A 197 -9.33 8.85 12.59
CA GLY A 197 -8.87 9.76 13.64
C GLY A 197 -7.54 10.41 13.27
N ARG A 198 -6.61 9.66 12.69
CA ARG A 198 -5.31 10.17 12.22
C ARG A 198 -5.46 11.14 11.06
N TRP A 199 -6.36 10.89 10.11
CA TRP A 199 -6.64 11.82 9.01
C TRP A 199 -7.14 13.17 9.55
N LYS A 200 -8.14 13.13 10.44
CA LYS A 200 -8.70 14.34 11.06
C LYS A 200 -7.67 15.10 11.88
N GLU A 201 -6.84 14.39 12.64
CA GLU A 201 -5.76 15.02 13.41
C GLU A 201 -4.76 15.71 12.48
N ASN A 202 -4.33 15.04 11.41
CA ASN A 202 -3.41 15.59 10.43
C ASN A 202 -3.96 16.87 9.79
N GLU A 203 -5.22 16.86 9.37
CA GLU A 203 -5.88 18.02 8.76
C GLU A 203 -6.02 19.17 9.76
N ALA A 204 -6.52 18.89 10.96
CA ALA A 204 -6.71 19.91 11.99
C ALA A 204 -5.38 20.57 12.41
N ARG A 205 -4.30 19.78 12.47
CA ARG A 205 -2.97 20.26 12.88
C ARG A 205 -2.10 20.73 11.73
N LYS A 206 -2.58 20.61 10.47
CA LYS A 206 -1.75 20.78 9.27
C LYS A 206 -0.45 19.96 9.36
N ARG A 207 -0.56 18.73 9.88
CA ARG A 207 0.54 17.77 9.93
C ARG A 207 0.49 16.94 8.66
N ASN A 208 1.45 17.14 7.76
CA ASN A 208 1.45 16.47 6.47
C ASN A 208 1.72 14.95 6.57
N ASN A 209 2.39 14.47 7.62
CA ASN A 209 2.69 13.05 7.82
C ASN A 209 2.33 12.57 9.23
N SER A 210 1.64 11.43 9.35
CA SER A 210 1.60 10.68 10.60
C SER A 210 1.99 9.23 10.35
N ARG A 211 2.94 8.73 11.14
CA ARG A 211 3.39 7.35 11.06
C ARG A 211 2.39 6.42 11.72
N ILE A 212 2.03 5.33 11.04
CA ILE A 212 1.19 4.26 11.60
C ILE A 212 2.07 3.12 12.11
N PHE A 213 3.14 2.76 11.39
CA PHE A 213 4.08 1.74 11.83
C PHE A 213 5.50 1.97 11.31
N ASP A 214 6.47 1.40 12.04
CA ASP A 214 7.91 1.31 11.76
C ASP A 214 8.36 -0.15 11.72
N GLY A 215 8.56 -0.71 10.52
CA GLY A 215 8.94 -2.11 10.34
C GLY A 215 10.45 -2.37 10.20
N PRO A 216 10.83 -3.66 10.13
CA PRO A 216 12.18 -4.08 9.79
C PRO A 216 12.70 -3.45 8.48
N ALA A 217 14.02 -3.31 8.37
CA ALA A 217 14.67 -2.76 7.17
C ALA A 217 14.14 -1.39 6.71
N ASN A 218 13.78 -0.54 7.67
CA ASN A 218 13.41 0.85 7.45
C ASN A 218 12.13 1.04 6.63
N ILE A 219 11.28 0.01 6.56
CA ILE A 219 9.94 0.16 5.99
C ILE A 219 9.04 0.90 6.98
N SER A 220 8.19 1.79 6.48
CA SER A 220 7.13 2.42 7.28
C SER A 220 5.88 2.60 6.44
N ALA A 221 4.71 2.57 7.06
CA ALA A 221 3.51 3.14 6.46
C ALA A 221 3.05 4.35 7.25
N ASN A 222 2.64 5.34 6.48
CA ASN A 222 2.27 6.64 6.99
C ASN A 222 0.95 7.03 6.35
N VAL A 223 0.10 7.65 7.14
CA VAL A 223 -1.07 8.36 6.65
C VAL A 223 -0.60 9.78 6.31
N ARG A 224 -0.57 10.09 5.01
CA ARG A 224 0.01 11.32 4.45
C ARG A 224 -1.08 12.18 3.83
N ILE A 225 -1.11 13.45 4.22
CA ILE A 225 -1.84 14.50 3.50
C ILE A 225 -0.82 15.39 2.80
N VAL A 226 -1.23 16.02 1.71
CA VAL A 226 -0.43 17.06 1.06
C VAL A 226 -1.10 18.40 1.32
N LEU A 227 -0.32 19.38 1.75
CA LEU A 227 -0.80 20.73 2.02
C LEU A 227 -0.47 21.66 0.85
N PRO A 228 -1.34 22.65 0.54
CA PRO A 228 -0.97 23.71 -0.38
C PRO A 228 0.32 24.41 0.08
N GLY A 229 1.33 24.41 -0.78
CA GLY A 229 2.63 25.02 -0.51
C GLY A 229 3.65 24.11 0.18
N ASP A 230 3.37 22.81 0.37
CA ASP A 230 4.44 21.84 0.60
C ASP A 230 5.53 22.03 -0.47
N GLU A 231 6.81 21.92 -0.12
CA GLU A 231 7.92 22.07 -1.08
C GLU A 231 8.27 20.72 -1.73
N PRO A 232 8.88 20.71 -2.93
CA PRO A 232 9.45 19.51 -3.51
C PRO A 232 10.43 18.81 -2.57
N LEU A 233 10.42 17.47 -2.61
CA LEU A 233 11.30 16.62 -1.82
C LEU A 233 12.18 15.77 -2.73
N THR A 234 13.43 15.57 -2.27
CA THR A 234 14.33 14.53 -2.79
C THR A 234 14.92 13.80 -1.60
N HIS A 235 14.88 12.47 -1.63
CA HIS A 235 15.47 11.63 -0.59
C HIS A 235 16.37 10.59 -1.27
N VAL A 236 17.63 10.50 -0.87
CA VAL A 236 18.64 9.69 -1.59
C VAL A 236 18.69 8.23 -1.17
N ASP A 237 18.16 7.90 0.01
CA ASP A 237 18.26 6.55 0.59
C ASP A 237 16.94 5.75 0.51
N THR A 238 15.80 6.44 0.37
CA THR A 238 14.48 5.81 0.49
C THR A 238 13.64 6.02 -0.74
N ALA A 239 12.90 4.98 -1.12
CA ALA A 239 11.84 5.06 -2.09
C ALA A 239 10.48 5.28 -1.42
N ASP A 240 9.56 5.88 -2.17
CA ASP A 240 8.20 6.17 -1.74
C ASP A 240 7.19 5.47 -2.66
N LEU A 241 6.28 4.70 -2.07
CA LEU A 241 5.10 4.17 -2.73
C LEU A 241 3.86 4.85 -2.15
N TRP A 242 3.16 5.60 -3.00
CA TRP A 242 1.95 6.32 -2.68
C TRP A 242 0.74 5.54 -3.17
N LEU A 243 -0.18 5.20 -2.26
CA LEU A 243 -1.49 4.65 -2.59
C LEU A 243 -2.52 5.77 -2.35
N VAL A 244 -3.04 6.37 -3.42
CA VAL A 244 -3.93 7.54 -3.30
C VAL A 244 -5.31 7.09 -2.85
N THR A 245 -5.82 7.67 -1.77
CA THR A 245 -7.08 7.23 -1.13
C THR A 245 -8.19 8.27 -1.20
N ALA A 246 -7.86 9.57 -1.27
CA ALA A 246 -8.84 10.64 -1.38
C ALA A 246 -8.25 11.87 -2.07
N GLY A 247 -9.13 12.71 -2.60
CA GLY A 247 -8.77 13.99 -3.22
C GLY A 247 -8.00 13.85 -4.53
N GLU A 248 -7.55 14.98 -5.05
CA GLU A 248 -6.79 15.05 -6.30
C GLU A 248 -5.58 15.98 -6.17
N ALA A 249 -4.56 15.74 -6.99
CA ALA A 249 -3.39 16.59 -7.14
C ALA A 249 -2.77 16.41 -8.52
N VAL A 250 -1.77 17.21 -8.84
CA VAL A 250 -0.83 16.95 -9.94
C VAL A 250 0.49 16.50 -9.31
N ALA A 251 0.84 15.24 -9.50
CA ALA A 251 2.16 14.73 -9.17
C ALA A 251 3.19 15.29 -10.15
N ARG A 252 4.17 16.02 -9.64
CA ARG A 252 5.34 16.50 -10.38
C ARG A 252 6.54 15.68 -9.93
N THR A 253 7.10 14.90 -10.83
CA THR A 253 8.19 13.99 -10.50
C THR A 253 9.22 13.98 -11.61
N ASP A 254 10.35 13.32 -11.38
CA ASP A 254 11.49 13.30 -12.29
C ASP A 254 12.03 14.73 -12.55
N GLY A 255 13.02 14.87 -13.41
CA GLY A 255 13.63 16.17 -13.69
C GLY A 255 14.55 16.65 -12.56
N GLN A 256 14.63 17.95 -12.37
CA GLN A 256 15.56 18.58 -11.43
C GLN A 256 14.84 19.64 -10.59
N LEU A 257 15.32 19.83 -9.36
CA LEU A 257 14.92 20.99 -8.56
C LEU A 257 15.39 22.27 -9.27
N ALA A 258 14.48 23.21 -9.44
CA ALA A 258 14.82 24.55 -9.94
C ALA A 258 15.78 25.25 -8.96
N PRO A 259 16.53 26.27 -9.42
CA PRO A 259 17.26 27.15 -8.51
C PRO A 259 16.34 27.68 -7.40
N GLY A 260 16.73 27.47 -6.15
CA GLY A 260 15.93 27.80 -4.97
C GLY A 260 15.01 26.68 -4.45
N GLY A 261 14.95 25.51 -5.11
CA GLY A 261 14.35 24.28 -4.58
C GLY A 261 12.82 24.23 -4.54
N LYS A 262 12.11 25.28 -4.96
CA LYS A 262 10.66 25.41 -4.79
C LYS A 262 9.80 24.79 -5.91
N SER A 263 10.43 24.32 -6.97
CA SER A 263 9.74 23.66 -8.07
C SER A 263 10.62 22.62 -8.73
N ILE A 264 9.97 21.73 -9.49
CA ILE A 264 10.62 20.74 -10.33
C ILE A 264 10.50 21.23 -11.77
N VAL A 265 11.61 21.23 -12.50
CA VAL A 265 11.70 21.61 -13.91
C VAL A 265 12.17 20.42 -14.74
N ASN A 266 11.74 20.39 -16.01
CA ASN A 266 12.04 19.31 -16.96
C ASN A 266 11.67 17.91 -16.44
N GLY A 267 10.67 17.84 -15.57
CA GLY A 267 10.10 16.60 -15.03
C GLY A 267 8.79 16.22 -15.71
N MET A 268 8.16 15.17 -15.20
CA MET A 268 6.81 14.77 -15.54
C MET A 268 5.79 15.53 -14.70
N SER A 269 4.59 15.71 -15.25
CA SER A 269 3.41 16.19 -14.52
C SER A 269 2.24 15.28 -14.84
N ARG A 270 1.60 14.72 -13.81
CA ARG A 270 0.50 13.77 -13.97
C ARG A 270 -0.61 14.06 -12.97
N PRO A 271 -1.88 14.19 -13.40
CA PRO A 271 -2.99 14.23 -12.46
C PRO A 271 -3.07 12.89 -11.72
N VAL A 272 -3.35 12.96 -10.42
CA VAL A 272 -3.49 11.79 -9.55
C VAL A 272 -4.76 11.91 -8.72
N HIS A 273 -5.46 10.80 -8.55
CA HIS A 273 -6.75 10.72 -7.87
C HIS A 273 -6.90 9.38 -7.13
N PRO A 274 -7.99 9.14 -6.38
CA PRO A 274 -8.13 7.92 -5.58
C PRO A 274 -8.04 6.66 -6.44
N GLY A 275 -7.33 5.65 -5.91
CA GLY A 275 -7.05 4.39 -6.58
C GLY A 275 -5.77 4.37 -7.42
N ASP A 276 -5.18 5.53 -7.71
CA ASP A 276 -3.86 5.59 -8.36
C ASP A 276 -2.75 5.14 -7.41
N VAL A 277 -1.67 4.61 -8.01
CA VAL A 277 -0.45 4.23 -7.31
C VAL A 277 0.77 4.86 -7.99
N LEU A 278 1.62 5.50 -7.20
CA LEU A 278 2.84 6.15 -7.64
C LEU A 278 4.03 5.57 -6.87
N TYR A 279 5.05 5.12 -7.58
CA TYR A 279 6.34 4.78 -6.99
C TYR A 279 7.38 5.81 -7.41
N VAL A 280 8.12 6.35 -6.44
CA VAL A 280 9.23 7.28 -6.64
C VAL A 280 10.50 6.65 -6.08
N PRO A 281 11.51 6.35 -6.92
CA PRO A 281 12.77 5.81 -6.44
C PRO A 281 13.61 6.88 -5.70
N PRO A 282 14.66 6.49 -4.97
CA PRO A 282 15.53 7.45 -4.32
C PRO A 282 16.23 8.35 -5.33
N GLY A 283 16.59 9.55 -4.88
CA GLY A 283 17.26 10.55 -5.69
C GLY A 283 16.35 11.24 -6.70
N VAL A 284 15.12 10.75 -6.92
CA VAL A 284 14.15 11.38 -7.83
C VAL A 284 13.38 12.49 -7.10
N PRO A 285 13.48 13.76 -7.58
CA PRO A 285 12.66 14.83 -7.06
C PRO A 285 11.18 14.55 -7.28
N HIS A 286 10.36 14.82 -6.27
CA HIS A 286 8.92 14.67 -6.35
C HIS A 286 8.18 15.74 -5.53
N HIS A 287 7.00 16.11 -6.00
CA HIS A 287 6.16 17.15 -5.44
C HIS A 287 4.70 16.92 -5.87
N PHE A 288 3.74 17.47 -5.12
CA PHE A 288 2.33 17.45 -5.47
C PHE A 288 1.80 18.88 -5.48
N THR A 289 1.19 19.28 -6.58
CA THR A 289 0.61 20.61 -6.74
C THR A 289 -0.87 20.54 -7.07
N ASP A 290 -1.52 21.71 -7.15
CA ASP A 290 -2.94 21.80 -7.51
C ASP A 290 -3.81 20.91 -6.59
N VAL A 291 -3.40 20.85 -5.32
CA VAL A 291 -3.84 19.87 -4.34
C VAL A 291 -5.24 20.21 -3.84
N LYS A 292 -6.14 19.23 -3.87
CA LYS A 292 -7.52 19.35 -3.36
C LYS A 292 -7.85 18.14 -2.48
N GLY A 293 -7.64 18.30 -1.17
CA GLY A 293 -7.99 17.28 -0.17
C GLY A 293 -7.23 15.95 -0.34
N PHE A 294 -6.01 16.00 -0.89
CA PHE A 294 -5.24 14.81 -1.24
C PHE A 294 -4.80 14.04 0.01
N ARG A 295 -5.22 12.77 0.10
CA ARG A 295 -4.81 11.81 1.12
C ARG A 295 -4.24 10.57 0.44
N ALA A 296 -3.17 10.03 1.00
CA ALA A 296 -2.56 8.80 0.52
C ALA A 296 -1.92 8.01 1.66
N TRP A 297 -1.87 6.69 1.49
CA TRP A 297 -0.88 5.90 2.21
C TRP A 297 0.49 6.14 1.58
N LEU A 298 1.46 6.50 2.40
CA LEU A 298 2.86 6.57 2.02
C LEU A 298 3.59 5.39 2.65
N ILE A 299 3.91 4.39 1.83
CA ILE A 299 4.80 3.30 2.17
C ILE A 299 6.20 3.70 1.76
N ARG A 300 7.07 3.95 2.75
CA ARG A 300 8.46 4.33 2.54
C ARG A 300 9.36 3.17 2.91
N PHE A 301 10.36 2.88 2.09
CA PHE A 301 11.32 1.80 2.35
C PHE A 301 12.70 2.13 1.81
N ASP A 302 13.72 1.56 2.45
CA ASP A 302 15.12 1.67 2.05
C ASP A 302 15.40 0.67 0.92
N VAL A 303 16.05 1.14 -0.16
CA VAL A 303 16.30 0.33 -1.36
C VAL A 303 17.78 0.04 -1.60
N GLU A 304 18.70 0.76 -0.95
CA GLU A 304 20.15 0.63 -1.16
C GLU A 304 20.92 0.22 0.09
N GLY A 305 20.27 0.29 1.26
CA GLY A 305 20.89 0.01 2.55
C GLY A 305 20.87 -1.46 2.95
N TRP A 306 20.28 -2.37 2.17
CA TRP A 306 20.08 -3.77 2.61
C TRP A 306 20.41 -4.80 1.53
N ARG A 307 21.12 -5.85 1.93
CA ARG A 307 21.35 -7.05 1.14
C ARG A 307 20.73 -8.24 1.85
N GLN A 308 20.00 -9.05 1.08
CA GLN A 308 19.54 -10.35 1.54
C GLN A 308 20.70 -11.35 1.48
N ILE A 309 21.05 -11.94 2.62
CA ILE A 309 22.13 -12.92 2.77
C ILE A 309 21.62 -14.35 3.02
N ILE A 310 20.33 -14.51 3.27
CA ILE A 310 19.66 -15.82 3.33
C ILE A 310 18.84 -15.94 2.06
N ALA A 311 19.07 -16.98 1.26
CA ALA A 311 18.25 -17.23 0.09
C ALA A 311 16.77 -17.37 0.52
N ALA A 312 15.87 -16.61 -0.11
CA ALA A 312 14.45 -16.85 0.05
C ALA A 312 14.17 -18.33 -0.29
N PRO A 313 13.37 -19.05 0.51
CA PRO A 313 12.88 -20.36 0.10
C PRO A 313 12.25 -20.22 -1.29
N ALA A 314 12.61 -21.10 -2.22
CA ALA A 314 12.08 -21.03 -3.58
C ALA A 314 10.55 -21.23 -3.55
N GLY A 315 9.80 -20.18 -3.90
CA GLY A 315 8.37 -20.21 -4.16
C GLY A 315 7.47 -20.24 -2.91
N GLN A 316 6.90 -19.07 -2.56
CA GLN A 316 5.61 -18.95 -1.87
C GLN A 316 4.82 -17.78 -2.46
#